data_AF-A0A520JYU5-F1
#
_entry.id   AF-A0A520JYU5-F1
#
_cell.length_a   1.000
_cell.length_b   1.000
_cell.length_c   1.000
_cell.angle_alpha   90.00
_cell.angle_beta   90.00
_cell.angle_gamma   90.00
#
_symmetry.space_group_name_H-M   'P 1'
#
loop_
_entity.id
_entity.type
_entity.pdbx_description
1 polymer ?
#
loop_
_entity_poly.entity_id
_entity_poly.type
_entity_poly.pdbx_seq_one_letter_code
_entity_poly.pdbx_strand_id
1 'polypeptide(L)'
;MKEEELNSDLLDFIEPIRSEVKGAIKNFGSPRRPSYSTHLEIEQRVREDPDLIHKLLTETGIISRETIPFTVVSNFRGSIDGKPFYSASILHEGSEKRYRVMARDTGGILKLRITYEPVIDPEEMRLLHPADFSRLKITVREWELHNYRHHFILLISSKRYESFDIWVKASENFSSVRISLYEAGLREKRAPCLWYLRRLLLFKGLENEVKRTIAEFTE
;
A
#
# COMPACT_ATOMS: atom_id res chain seq x y z
N MET A 1 18.99 -0.57 19.98
CA MET A 1 18.02 -1.00 18.95
C MET A 1 18.85 -1.33 17.73
N LYS A 2 19.11 -2.62 17.50
CA LYS A 2 19.91 -3.06 16.35
C LYS A 2 19.03 -2.88 15.11
N GLU A 3 19.55 -2.20 14.10
CA GLU A 3 19.01 -2.27 12.74
C GLU A 3 19.07 -3.75 12.34
N GLU A 4 17.91 -4.36 12.15
CA GLU A 4 17.83 -5.64 11.46
C GLU A 4 18.23 -5.37 10.02
N GLU A 5 19.46 -5.74 9.69
CA GLU A 5 19.91 -5.94 8.32
C GLU A 5 18.91 -6.92 7.68
N LEU A 6 18.07 -6.38 6.81
CA LEU A 6 17.23 -7.16 5.92
C LEU A 6 18.18 -7.99 5.06
N ASN A 7 18.33 -9.28 5.39
CA ASN A 7 19.15 -10.24 4.64
C ASN A 7 18.78 -10.16 3.16
N SER A 8 19.62 -9.49 2.36
CA SER A 8 19.39 -9.24 0.94
C SER A 8 19.41 -10.51 0.10
N ASP A 9 19.92 -11.61 0.65
CA ASP A 9 20.26 -12.81 -0.10
C ASP A 9 19.12 -13.84 -0.19
N LEU A 10 17.95 -13.54 0.38
CA LEU A 10 16.77 -14.43 0.39
C LEU A 10 15.48 -13.77 -0.14
N LEU A 11 15.55 -12.53 -0.63
CA LEU A 11 14.39 -11.89 -1.25
C LEU A 11 14.35 -12.27 -2.73
N ASP A 12 13.29 -12.97 -3.13
CA ASP A 12 12.92 -13.07 -4.54
C ASP A 12 12.62 -11.65 -5.04
N PHE A 13 13.59 -11.05 -5.72
CA PHE A 13 13.45 -9.71 -6.28
C PHE A 13 12.63 -9.75 -7.56
N ILE A 14 11.74 -8.77 -7.70
CA ILE A 14 11.01 -8.51 -8.92
C ILE A 14 11.83 -7.56 -9.78
N GLU A 15 12.17 -8.00 -10.99
CA GLU A 15 12.93 -7.18 -11.94
C GLU A 15 11.97 -6.47 -12.90
N PRO A 16 11.82 -5.13 -12.79
CA PRO A 16 10.91 -4.40 -13.67
C PRO A 16 11.43 -4.36 -15.11
N ILE A 17 10.56 -4.69 -16.06
CA ILE A 17 10.75 -4.47 -17.50
C ILE A 17 10.86 -2.96 -17.78
N ARG A 18 10.02 -2.18 -17.08
CA ARG A 18 10.02 -0.73 -17.10
C ARG A 18 9.62 -0.24 -15.71
N SER A 19 10.29 0.81 -15.26
CA SER A 19 9.97 1.51 -14.02
C SER A 19 9.98 3.01 -14.28
N GLU A 20 9.00 3.71 -13.71
CA GLU A 20 8.87 5.16 -13.81
C GLU A 20 8.42 5.69 -12.46
N VAL A 21 9.17 6.64 -11.92
CA VAL A 21 8.85 7.32 -10.66
C VAL A 21 8.66 8.80 -10.95
N LYS A 22 7.47 9.29 -10.65
CA LYS A 22 7.11 10.71 -10.71
C LYS A 22 6.84 11.20 -9.31
N GLY A 23 7.05 12.49 -9.08
CA GLY A 23 6.81 13.06 -7.77
C GLY A 23 6.56 14.55 -7.78
N ALA A 24 6.18 15.06 -6.62
CA ALA A 24 6.14 16.48 -6.32
C ALA A 24 6.38 16.71 -4.83
N ILE A 25 7.13 17.76 -4.51
CA ILE A 25 7.28 18.27 -3.14
C ILE A 25 6.76 19.71 -3.11
N LYS A 26 5.81 19.99 -2.21
CA LYS A 26 5.26 21.33 -2.00
C LYS A 26 5.43 21.76 -0.56
N ASN A 27 5.89 22.98 -0.31
CA ASN A 27 5.93 23.56 1.04
C ASN A 27 4.65 24.35 1.30
N PHE A 28 3.86 23.94 2.30
CA PHE A 28 2.70 24.68 2.77
C PHE A 28 2.99 25.51 4.03
N GLY A 29 4.22 25.44 4.55
CA GLY A 29 4.69 26.23 5.68
C GLY A 29 5.49 27.45 5.25
N SER A 30 6.06 28.15 6.25
CA SER A 30 7.01 29.24 6.01
C SER A 30 8.43 28.70 5.85
N PRO A 31 9.38 29.46 5.28
CA PRO A 31 10.78 29.03 5.21
C PRO A 31 11.39 28.68 6.58
N ARG A 32 10.97 29.36 7.66
CA ARG A 32 11.45 29.10 9.04
C ARG A 32 10.71 27.96 9.75
N ARG A 33 9.51 27.62 9.29
CA ARG A 33 8.67 26.53 9.81
C ARG A 33 8.05 25.79 8.63
N PRO A 34 8.85 25.01 7.89
CA PRO A 34 8.37 24.29 6.72
C PRO A 34 7.35 23.22 7.11
N SER A 35 6.44 22.98 6.18
CA SER A 35 5.45 21.90 6.24
C SER A 35 5.30 21.34 4.84
N TYR A 36 6.24 20.49 4.45
CA TYR A 36 6.25 19.86 3.14
C TYR A 36 5.18 18.77 3.04
N SER A 37 4.60 18.67 1.86
CA SER A 37 3.89 17.49 1.38
C SER A 37 4.64 16.92 0.21
N THR A 38 4.95 15.63 0.28
CA THR A 38 5.59 14.85 -0.77
C THR A 38 4.58 13.85 -1.33
N HIS A 39 4.45 13.81 -2.66
CA HIS A 39 3.68 12.81 -3.37
C HIS A 39 4.62 12.09 -4.35
N LEU A 40 4.55 10.76 -4.39
CA LEU A 40 5.20 9.92 -5.38
C LEU A 40 4.16 9.04 -6.05
N GLU A 41 4.25 8.94 -7.38
CA GLU A 41 3.59 7.92 -8.18
C GLU A 41 4.66 7.04 -8.81
N ILE A 42 4.56 5.74 -8.60
CA ILE A 42 5.48 4.74 -9.14
C ILE A 42 4.66 3.83 -10.06
N GLU A 43 5.14 3.65 -11.29
CA GLU A 43 4.56 2.74 -12.27
C GLU A 43 5.61 1.74 -12.73
N GLN A 44 5.29 0.45 -12.61
CA GLN A 44 6.17 -0.63 -13.01
C GLN A 44 5.45 -1.64 -13.88
N ARG A 45 6.21 -2.21 -14.83
CA ARG A 45 5.80 -3.38 -15.62
C ARG A 45 6.72 -4.52 -15.27
N VAL A 46 6.17 -5.65 -14.88
CA VAL A 46 6.93 -6.80 -14.36
C VAL A 46 6.44 -8.08 -15.04
N ARG A 47 7.26 -9.15 -15.06
CA ARG A 47 6.90 -10.41 -15.73
C ARG A 47 6.06 -11.32 -14.84
N GLU A 48 6.25 -11.16 -13.53
CA GLU A 48 5.57 -11.86 -12.47
C GLU A 48 4.07 -11.60 -12.55
N ASP A 49 3.29 -12.66 -12.36
CA ASP A 49 1.84 -12.53 -12.32
C ASP A 49 1.37 -11.86 -11.01
N PRO A 50 0.12 -11.35 -10.95
CA PRO A 50 -0.40 -10.68 -9.77
C PRO A 50 -0.45 -11.55 -8.51
N ASP A 51 -0.53 -12.88 -8.65
CA ASP A 51 -0.56 -13.84 -7.54
C ASP A 51 0.81 -13.94 -6.87
N LEU A 52 1.87 -14.03 -7.67
CA LEU A 52 3.24 -14.02 -7.17
C LEU A 52 3.58 -12.68 -6.50
N ILE A 53 3.21 -11.54 -7.11
CA ILE A 53 3.42 -10.21 -6.52
C ILE A 53 2.68 -10.11 -5.19
N HIS A 54 1.43 -10.61 -5.13
CA HIS A 54 0.63 -10.65 -3.91
C HIS A 54 1.31 -11.47 -2.80
N LYS A 55 1.82 -12.66 -3.15
CA LYS A 55 2.55 -13.54 -2.22
C LYS A 55 3.80 -12.83 -1.66
N LEU A 56 4.62 -12.24 -2.52
CA LEU A 56 5.84 -11.53 -2.09
C LEU A 56 5.52 -10.34 -1.19
N LEU A 57 4.46 -9.59 -1.49
CA LEU A 57 4.02 -8.47 -0.64
C LEU A 57 3.34 -8.92 0.65
N THR A 58 2.91 -10.17 0.75
CA THR A 58 2.53 -10.79 2.03
C THR A 58 3.77 -11.03 2.90
N GLU A 59 4.86 -11.51 2.30
CA GLU A 59 6.13 -11.78 3.00
C GLU A 59 6.78 -10.48 3.51
N THR A 60 6.62 -9.36 2.80
CA THR A 60 7.08 -8.05 3.30
C THR A 60 6.14 -7.40 4.32
N GLY A 61 4.96 -7.97 4.54
CA GLY A 61 3.95 -7.45 5.48
C GLY A 61 3.11 -6.29 4.93
N ILE A 62 3.26 -5.92 3.65
CA ILE A 62 2.34 -4.98 2.98
C ILE A 62 0.93 -5.56 2.90
N ILE A 63 0.80 -6.87 2.64
CA ILE A 63 -0.46 -7.59 2.70
C ILE A 63 -0.49 -8.37 4.02
N SER A 64 -1.11 -7.80 5.04
CA SER A 64 -1.13 -8.36 6.39
C SER A 64 -2.39 -7.96 7.14
N ARG A 65 -2.62 -8.58 8.30
CA ARG A 65 -3.74 -8.21 9.19
C ARG A 65 -3.60 -6.80 9.77
N GLU A 66 -2.41 -6.21 9.70
CA GLU A 66 -2.14 -4.85 10.14
C GLU A 66 -2.48 -3.81 9.07
N THR A 67 -2.38 -4.19 7.79
CA THR A 67 -2.69 -3.30 6.66
C THR A 67 -4.13 -3.47 6.17
N ILE A 68 -4.71 -4.66 6.36
CA ILE A 68 -6.06 -5.02 5.95
C ILE A 68 -6.85 -5.44 7.20
N PRO A 69 -7.70 -4.57 7.76
CA PRO A 69 -8.36 -4.86 9.03
C PRO A 69 -9.51 -5.86 8.86
N PHE A 70 -9.57 -6.85 9.76
CA PHE A 70 -10.71 -7.77 9.95
C PHE A 70 -11.47 -7.53 11.26
N THR A 71 -10.95 -6.63 12.08
CA THR A 71 -11.56 -6.21 13.33
C THR A 71 -11.90 -4.73 13.26
N VAL A 72 -12.81 -4.30 14.13
CA VAL A 72 -13.22 -2.91 14.23
C VAL A 72 -12.00 -2.04 14.56
N VAL A 73 -11.79 -1.00 13.75
CA VAL A 73 -10.71 -0.03 13.97
C VAL A 73 -11.29 1.34 14.33
N SER A 74 -10.83 1.88 15.45
CA SER A 74 -11.23 3.21 15.92
C SER A 74 -10.37 4.31 15.29
N ASN A 75 -10.96 5.48 15.09
CA ASN A 75 -10.32 6.66 14.50
C ASN A 75 -9.88 6.44 13.05
N PHE A 76 -10.28 5.38 12.37
CA PHE A 76 -9.88 5.21 10.98
C PHE A 76 -10.33 6.41 10.13
N ARG A 77 -9.64 6.75 9.05
CA ARG A 77 -10.16 7.72 8.06
C ARG A 77 -10.25 6.98 6.76
N GLY A 78 -11.48 6.68 6.36
CA GLY A 78 -11.84 5.99 5.14
C GLY A 78 -11.22 6.66 3.92
N SER A 79 -11.18 5.92 2.81
CA SER A 79 -10.98 6.54 1.51
C SER A 79 -11.99 7.68 1.34
N ILE A 80 -11.50 8.86 0.95
CA ILE A 80 -12.35 10.02 0.61
C ILE A 80 -13.35 9.63 -0.50
N ASP A 81 -12.98 8.68 -1.35
CA ASP A 81 -13.77 8.18 -2.47
C ASP A 81 -14.52 6.86 -2.15
N GLY A 82 -14.53 6.41 -0.90
CA GLY A 82 -15.21 5.18 -0.47
C GLY A 82 -14.59 3.87 -0.98
N LYS A 83 -13.32 3.88 -1.40
CA LYS A 83 -12.61 2.67 -1.83
C LYS A 83 -12.51 1.62 -0.70
N PRO A 84 -12.54 0.31 -1.04
CA PRO A 84 -12.30 -0.77 -0.09
C PRO A 84 -10.89 -0.67 0.51
N PHE A 85 -10.63 -1.28 1.66
CA PHE A 85 -9.26 -1.48 2.15
C PHE A 85 -8.47 -2.38 1.21
N TYR A 86 -9.10 -3.44 0.75
CA TYR A 86 -8.52 -4.39 -0.18
C TYR A 86 -9.59 -4.90 -1.12
N SER A 87 -9.25 -5.09 -2.38
CA SER A 87 -10.14 -5.71 -3.36
C SER A 87 -9.34 -6.55 -4.34
N ALA A 88 -9.83 -7.73 -4.66
CA ALA A 88 -9.17 -8.65 -5.57
C ALA A 88 -10.16 -9.43 -6.44
N SER A 89 -9.77 -9.71 -7.68
CA SER A 89 -10.36 -10.80 -8.45
C SER A 89 -9.59 -12.07 -8.13
N ILE A 90 -10.27 -13.10 -7.65
CA ILE A 90 -9.64 -14.34 -7.19
C ILE A 90 -10.28 -15.57 -7.85
N LEU A 91 -9.50 -16.63 -7.98
CA LEU A 91 -9.97 -17.97 -8.31
C LEU A 91 -9.95 -18.83 -7.04
N HIS A 92 -11.13 -19.24 -6.58
CA HIS A 92 -11.31 -20.07 -5.39
C HIS A 92 -12.26 -21.21 -5.70
N GLU A 93 -11.82 -22.45 -5.45
CA GLU A 93 -12.62 -23.66 -5.70
C GLU A 93 -13.15 -23.76 -7.15
N GLY A 94 -12.33 -23.32 -8.11
CA GLY A 94 -12.67 -23.33 -9.54
C GLY A 94 -13.63 -22.23 -9.98
N SER A 95 -14.04 -21.34 -9.09
CA SER A 95 -14.93 -20.20 -9.40
C SER A 95 -14.20 -18.87 -9.25
N GLU A 96 -14.42 -17.97 -10.21
CA GLU A 96 -13.96 -16.60 -10.10
C GLU A 96 -14.89 -15.81 -9.18
N LYS A 97 -14.30 -15.08 -8.23
CA LYS A 97 -15.02 -14.24 -7.27
C LYS A 97 -14.34 -12.89 -7.14
N ARG A 98 -15.14 -11.84 -6.93
CA ARG A 98 -14.61 -10.54 -6.47
C ARG A 98 -14.60 -10.54 -4.95
N TYR A 99 -13.42 -10.53 -4.37
CA TYR A 99 -13.22 -10.45 -2.93
C TYR A 99 -12.95 -9.00 -2.53
N ARG A 100 -13.59 -8.50 -1.48
CA ARG A 100 -13.41 -7.12 -0.97
C ARG A 100 -13.42 -7.11 0.54
N VAL A 101 -12.56 -6.27 1.11
CA VAL A 101 -12.61 -5.85 2.52
C VAL A 101 -12.96 -4.38 2.52
N MET A 102 -14.18 -4.05 2.90
CA MET A 102 -14.75 -2.71 2.85
C MET A 102 -15.04 -2.18 4.25
N ALA A 103 -15.25 -0.89 4.38
CA ALA A 103 -15.84 -0.32 5.58
C ALA A 103 -17.37 -0.42 5.54
N ARG A 104 -18.02 -0.82 6.63
CA ARG A 104 -19.49 -0.80 6.76
C ARG A 104 -20.05 0.62 6.63
N ASP A 105 -19.43 1.57 7.33
CA ASP A 105 -19.74 3.01 7.28
C ASP A 105 -18.45 3.73 6.90
N THR A 106 -18.44 4.43 5.76
CA THR A 106 -17.30 5.23 5.34
C THR A 106 -17.23 6.58 6.06
N GLY A 107 -18.27 6.95 6.81
CA GLY A 107 -18.36 8.15 7.64
C GLY A 107 -18.54 9.43 6.82
N GLY A 108 -19.58 10.21 7.14
CA GLY A 108 -19.76 11.58 6.64
C GLY A 108 -18.89 12.62 7.36
N ILE A 109 -18.85 13.85 6.81
CA ILE A 109 -17.95 14.99 7.09
C ILE A 109 -17.80 15.40 8.59
N LEU A 110 -18.63 14.91 9.52
CA LEU A 110 -18.77 15.48 10.87
C LEU A 110 -18.52 14.54 12.08
N LYS A 111 -18.08 13.29 11.90
CA LYS A 111 -17.85 12.39 13.06
C LYS A 111 -16.41 12.50 13.60
N LEU A 112 -16.25 13.04 14.82
CA LEU A 112 -14.96 13.18 15.54
C LEU A 112 -14.35 11.86 16.02
N ARG A 113 -15.12 10.76 16.01
CA ARG A 113 -14.68 9.39 16.28
C ARG A 113 -15.33 8.47 15.27
N ILE A 114 -14.64 8.22 14.16
CA ILE A 114 -15.14 7.31 13.15
C ILE A 114 -14.58 5.92 13.47
N THR A 115 -15.49 5.00 13.76
CA THR A 115 -15.18 3.59 13.95
C THR A 115 -15.48 2.89 12.64
N TYR A 116 -14.48 2.24 12.05
CA TYR A 116 -14.64 1.51 10.80
C TYR A 116 -14.75 0.03 11.14
N GLU A 117 -15.91 -0.54 10.83
CA GLU A 117 -16.14 -1.98 10.91
C GLU A 117 -15.85 -2.58 9.54
N PRO A 118 -14.90 -3.52 9.42
CA PRO A 118 -14.64 -4.18 8.15
C PRO A 118 -15.75 -5.16 7.80
N VAL A 119 -16.18 -5.12 6.54
CA VAL A 119 -17.15 -6.03 5.94
C VAL A 119 -16.46 -6.75 4.79
N ILE A 120 -16.56 -8.06 4.78
CA ILE A 120 -16.00 -8.90 3.71
C ILE A 120 -17.13 -9.26 2.74
N ASP A 121 -16.84 -9.09 1.46
CA ASP A 121 -17.70 -9.50 0.34
C ASP A 121 -16.90 -10.44 -0.58
N PRO A 122 -17.40 -11.63 -0.91
CA PRO A 122 -18.68 -12.18 -0.49
C PRO A 122 -18.63 -12.72 0.95
N GLU A 123 -19.78 -12.75 1.63
CA GLU A 123 -19.88 -13.02 3.07
C GLU A 123 -19.34 -14.40 3.47
N GLU A 124 -19.48 -15.41 2.61
CA GLU A 124 -18.96 -16.76 2.88
C GLU A 124 -17.43 -16.80 3.04
N MET A 125 -16.71 -15.79 2.53
CA MET A 125 -15.25 -15.69 2.62
C MET A 125 -14.76 -14.84 3.80
N ARG A 126 -15.66 -14.43 4.72
CA ARG A 126 -15.33 -13.54 5.86
C ARG A 126 -14.24 -14.04 6.81
N LEU A 127 -13.93 -15.33 6.80
CA LEU A 127 -12.87 -15.92 7.62
C LEU A 127 -11.52 -16.02 6.91
N LEU A 128 -11.48 -15.72 5.60
CA LEU A 128 -10.32 -15.89 4.74
C LEU A 128 -9.65 -14.54 4.55
N HIS A 129 -8.53 -14.33 5.25
CA HIS A 129 -7.76 -13.09 5.16
C HIS A 129 -6.86 -13.09 3.90
N PRO A 130 -6.69 -11.95 3.19
CA PRO A 130 -5.84 -11.89 1.99
C PRO A 130 -4.43 -12.42 2.21
N ALA A 131 -3.80 -12.08 3.33
CA ALA A 131 -2.48 -12.61 3.72
C ALA A 131 -2.39 -14.15 3.80
N ASP A 132 -3.53 -14.85 3.90
CA ASP A 132 -3.58 -16.30 3.97
C ASP A 132 -3.91 -16.95 2.61
N PHE A 133 -4.22 -16.17 1.56
CA PHE A 133 -4.68 -16.69 0.25
C PHE A 133 -3.74 -17.71 -0.38
N SER A 134 -2.44 -17.42 -0.41
CA SER A 134 -1.44 -18.35 -0.96
C SER A 134 -1.43 -19.69 -0.21
N ARG A 135 -1.55 -19.67 1.13
CA ARG A 135 -1.62 -20.88 1.96
C ARG A 135 -2.92 -21.66 1.74
N LEU A 136 -3.99 -20.95 1.43
CA LEU A 136 -5.32 -21.49 1.16
C LEU A 136 -5.54 -21.89 -0.30
N LYS A 137 -4.50 -21.82 -1.14
CA LYS A 137 -4.57 -22.11 -2.58
C LYS A 137 -5.61 -21.27 -3.32
N ILE A 138 -5.77 -20.01 -2.91
CA ILE A 138 -6.58 -19.00 -3.58
C ILE A 138 -5.65 -18.23 -4.50
N THR A 139 -5.92 -18.27 -5.81
CA THR A 139 -5.10 -17.55 -6.80
C THR A 139 -5.66 -16.15 -7.01
N VAL A 140 -4.80 -15.14 -6.97
CA VAL A 140 -5.15 -13.74 -7.18
C VAL A 140 -4.86 -13.34 -8.63
N ARG A 141 -5.87 -12.84 -9.35
CA ARG A 141 -5.77 -12.42 -10.76
C ARG A 141 -5.47 -10.94 -10.93
N GLU A 142 -6.03 -10.11 -10.05
CA GLU A 142 -5.75 -8.69 -9.94
C GLU A 142 -6.14 -8.25 -8.53
N TRP A 143 -5.49 -7.23 -8.02
CA TRP A 143 -5.81 -6.73 -6.69
C TRP A 143 -5.40 -5.27 -6.49
N GLU A 144 -6.01 -4.66 -5.51
CA GLU A 144 -5.71 -3.32 -5.04
C GLU A 144 -5.77 -3.28 -3.51
N LEU A 145 -4.90 -2.47 -2.92
CA LEU A 145 -4.81 -2.22 -1.50
C LEU A 145 -4.76 -0.71 -1.30
N HIS A 146 -5.62 -0.23 -0.41
CA HIS A 146 -5.81 1.17 -0.10
C HIS A 146 -5.66 1.36 1.40
N ASN A 147 -4.62 2.09 1.81
CA ASN A 147 -4.36 2.32 3.22
C ASN A 147 -4.34 3.82 3.55
N TYR A 148 -5.35 4.23 4.32
CA TYR A 148 -5.51 5.58 4.82
C TYR A 148 -5.35 5.59 6.36
N ARG A 149 -4.11 5.86 6.77
CA ARG A 149 -3.66 6.67 7.91
C ARG A 149 -4.20 6.51 9.34
N HIS A 150 -4.85 5.44 9.76
CA HIS A 150 -5.18 5.36 11.20
C HIS A 150 -4.96 4.03 11.89
N HIS A 151 -4.75 2.94 11.15
CA HIS A 151 -4.20 1.73 11.76
C HIS A 151 -2.73 1.93 12.19
N PHE A 152 -1.97 2.75 11.46
CA PHE A 152 -0.52 2.91 11.69
C PHE A 152 -0.12 3.94 12.75
N ILE A 153 -1.04 4.73 13.32
CA ILE A 153 -0.68 5.61 14.45
C ILE A 153 -0.16 4.77 15.64
N LEU A 154 -0.69 3.55 15.82
CA LEU A 154 -0.25 2.61 16.86
C LEU A 154 1.07 1.89 16.50
N LEU A 155 1.37 1.71 15.21
CA LEU A 155 2.56 0.97 14.74
C LEU A 155 3.78 1.86 14.41
N ILE A 156 3.57 3.09 13.95
CA ILE A 156 4.63 3.99 13.44
C ILE A 156 4.69 5.34 14.20
N SER A 157 3.78 5.61 15.15
CA SER A 157 3.78 6.84 15.98
C SER A 157 3.86 8.16 15.17
N SER A 158 3.39 8.14 13.93
CA SER A 158 3.43 9.28 13.03
C SER A 158 2.16 10.12 13.17
N LYS A 159 2.27 11.32 13.75
CA LYS A 159 1.21 12.35 13.69
C LYS A 159 1.07 12.99 12.29
N ARG A 160 1.63 12.42 11.21
CA ARG A 160 1.67 12.98 9.84
C ARG A 160 0.75 12.27 8.86
N TYR A 161 0.16 13.03 7.93
CA TYR A 161 -0.77 12.46 6.95
C TYR A 161 0.02 11.61 5.98
N GLU A 162 -0.40 10.36 5.81
CA GLU A 162 0.25 9.32 5.01
C GLU A 162 -0.85 8.59 4.25
N SER A 163 -0.66 8.42 2.95
CA SER A 163 -1.52 7.65 2.05
C SER A 163 -0.66 6.64 1.31
N PHE A 164 -1.17 5.43 1.19
CA PHE A 164 -0.58 4.39 0.38
C PHE A 164 -1.66 3.67 -0.39
N ASP A 165 -1.53 3.66 -1.71
CA ASP A 165 -2.36 2.86 -2.59
C ASP A 165 -1.45 2.05 -3.52
N ILE A 166 -1.81 0.79 -3.75
CA ILE A 166 -1.16 -0.06 -4.73
C ILE A 166 -2.23 -0.81 -5.55
N TRP A 167 -2.00 -0.87 -6.85
CA TRP A 167 -2.81 -1.61 -7.82
C TRP A 167 -1.91 -2.56 -8.59
N VAL A 168 -2.34 -3.80 -8.73
CA VAL A 168 -1.66 -4.82 -9.52
C VAL A 168 -2.67 -5.47 -10.45
N LYS A 169 -2.44 -5.35 -11.75
CA LYS A 169 -3.30 -5.90 -12.79
C LYS A 169 -2.51 -6.70 -13.79
N ALA A 170 -3.01 -7.87 -14.15
CA ALA A 170 -2.51 -8.61 -15.29
C ALA A 170 -2.78 -7.84 -16.60
N SER A 171 -1.84 -7.92 -17.52
CA SER A 171 -1.98 -7.54 -18.93
C SER A 171 -1.48 -8.72 -19.78
N GLU A 172 -1.69 -8.70 -21.10
CA GLU A 172 -1.43 -9.88 -21.96
C GLU A 172 -0.04 -10.51 -21.77
N ASN A 173 1.01 -9.71 -21.54
CA ASN A 173 2.39 -10.18 -21.46
C ASN A 173 3.17 -9.73 -20.20
N PHE A 174 2.54 -8.97 -19.31
CA PHE A 174 3.17 -8.40 -18.11
C PHE A 174 2.12 -8.06 -17.07
N SER A 175 2.53 -7.84 -15.83
CA SER A 175 1.70 -7.21 -14.80
C SER A 175 2.03 -5.74 -14.66
N SER A 176 1.01 -4.90 -14.61
CA SER A 176 1.15 -3.48 -14.30
C SER A 176 1.01 -3.30 -12.79
N VAL A 177 2.02 -2.70 -12.18
CA VAL A 177 2.01 -2.29 -10.77
C VAL A 177 1.99 -0.77 -10.73
N ARG A 178 0.99 -0.19 -10.08
CA ARG A 178 0.93 1.26 -9.81
C ARG A 178 0.90 1.48 -8.32
N ILE A 179 1.71 2.39 -7.82
CA ILE A 179 1.80 2.73 -6.41
C ILE A 179 1.70 4.24 -6.25
N SER A 180 0.88 4.69 -5.30
CA SER A 180 0.78 6.09 -4.91
C SER A 180 1.14 6.22 -3.44
N LEU A 181 2.12 7.08 -3.13
CA LEU A 181 2.59 7.35 -1.78
C LEU A 181 2.51 8.85 -1.53
N TYR A 182 1.81 9.26 -0.49
CA TYR A 182 1.71 10.67 -0.11
C TYR A 182 2.00 10.84 1.36
N GLU A 183 2.86 11.79 1.73
CA GLU A 183 3.08 12.18 3.12
C GLU A 183 3.04 13.71 3.26
N ALA A 184 2.33 14.24 4.25
CA ALA A 184 2.23 15.67 4.54
C ALA A 184 2.54 16.02 6.00
N GLY A 185 2.99 17.26 6.19
CA GLY A 185 3.45 17.76 7.50
C GLY A 185 4.91 17.42 7.78
N LEU A 186 5.71 17.27 6.72
CA LEU A 186 7.15 17.01 6.79
C LEU A 186 7.92 18.30 7.11
N ARG A 187 8.91 18.22 7.99
CA ARG A 187 9.81 19.35 8.28
C ARG A 187 10.93 19.50 7.26
N GLU A 188 11.22 18.45 6.52
CA GLU A 188 12.33 18.35 5.58
C GLU A 188 11.82 17.72 4.28
N LYS A 189 12.44 18.08 3.15
CA LYS A 189 12.19 17.43 1.87
C LYS A 189 12.71 15.99 1.96
N ARG A 190 11.81 14.99 1.97
CA ARG A 190 12.16 13.57 2.03
C ARG A 190 11.14 12.71 1.31
N ALA A 191 11.53 11.46 1.02
CA ALA A 191 10.62 10.44 0.51
C ALA A 191 9.44 10.21 1.48
N PRO A 192 8.21 10.05 0.97
CA PRO A 192 7.03 9.84 1.79
C PRO A 192 6.96 8.39 2.26
N CYS A 193 6.27 8.14 3.38
CA CYS A 193 5.78 6.80 3.72
C CYS A 193 6.92 5.75 3.81
N LEU A 194 8.04 6.09 4.44
CA LEU A 194 9.27 5.28 4.47
C LEU A 194 9.05 3.81 4.86
N TRP A 195 8.10 3.51 5.74
CA TRP A 195 7.76 2.14 6.14
C TRP A 195 7.24 1.30 4.97
N TYR A 196 6.44 1.88 4.09
CA TYR A 196 5.94 1.24 2.87
C TYR A 196 7.05 1.13 1.83
N LEU A 197 7.81 2.20 1.60
CA LEU A 197 8.94 2.17 0.65
C LEU A 197 9.94 1.06 0.97
N ARG A 198 10.28 0.86 2.25
CA ARG A 198 11.18 -0.23 2.68
C ARG A 198 10.64 -1.62 2.32
N ARG A 199 9.32 -1.81 2.33
CA ARG A 199 8.66 -3.09 2.01
C ARG A 199 8.42 -3.29 0.52
N LEU A 200 8.57 -2.22 -0.27
CA LEU A 200 8.55 -2.27 -1.73
C LEU A 200 9.95 -2.52 -2.31
N LEU A 201 11.00 -2.64 -1.49
CA LEU A 201 12.37 -2.88 -1.97
C LEU A 201 12.57 -4.24 -2.65
N LEU A 202 11.57 -5.13 -2.61
CA LEU A 202 11.52 -6.32 -3.46
C LEU A 202 11.52 -5.95 -4.96
N PHE A 203 11.05 -4.75 -5.33
CA PHE A 203 11.17 -4.24 -6.68
C PHE A 203 12.57 -3.68 -6.90
N LYS A 204 13.38 -4.40 -7.67
CA LYS A 204 14.79 -4.08 -7.91
C LYS A 204 14.95 -2.68 -8.51
N GLY A 205 15.88 -1.91 -7.97
CA GLY A 205 16.21 -0.56 -8.44
C GLY A 205 15.28 0.56 -7.96
N LEU A 206 14.14 0.22 -7.31
CA LEU A 206 13.14 1.20 -6.87
C LEU A 206 13.73 2.27 -5.93
N GLU A 207 14.58 1.85 -4.97
CA GLU A 207 15.17 2.78 -4.01
C GLU A 207 15.99 3.88 -4.70
N ASN A 208 16.76 3.51 -5.71
CA ASN A 208 17.62 4.44 -6.44
C ASN A 208 16.81 5.41 -7.29
N GLU A 209 15.71 4.94 -7.90
CA GLU A 209 14.79 5.80 -8.64
C GLU A 209 14.10 6.81 -7.73
N VAL A 210 13.57 6.36 -6.58
CA VAL A 210 12.96 7.25 -5.59
C VAL A 210 13.95 8.29 -5.07
N LYS A 211 15.19 7.88 -4.73
CA LYS A 211 16.24 8.81 -4.28
C LYS A 211 16.54 9.87 -5.35
N ARG A 212 16.64 9.47 -6.62
CA ARG A 212 16.88 10.37 -7.75
C ARG A 212 15.74 11.38 -7.91
N THR A 213 14.49 10.90 -7.95
CA THR A 213 13.31 11.76 -8.06
C THR A 213 13.22 12.75 -6.90
N ILE A 214 13.52 12.35 -5.67
CA ILE A 214 13.52 13.27 -4.52
C ILE A 214 14.65 14.30 -4.61
N ALA A 215 15.83 13.91 -5.11
CA ALA A 215 16.98 14.79 -5.27
C ALA A 215 16.69 15.95 -6.25
N GLU A 216 15.99 15.65 -7.35
CA GLU A 216 15.56 16.65 -8.35
C GLU A 216 14.66 17.75 -7.76
N PHE A 217 13.97 17.50 -6.63
CA PHE A 217 13.15 18.51 -5.95
C PHE A 217 13.88 19.22 -4.80
N THR A 218 15.04 18.74 -4.41
CA THR A 218 15.87 19.39 -3.38
C THR A 218 16.76 20.48 -3.95
N GLU A 219 17.17 20.37 -5.21
CA GLU A 219 17.82 21.42 -6.01
C GLU A 219 16.89 22.61 -6.27
#